data_AF-A0A536CW09-F1
#
_entry.id   AF-A0A536CW09-F1
#
_cell.length_a   1.000
_cell.length_b   1.000
_cell.length_c   1.000
_cell.angle_alpha   90.00
_cell.angle_beta   90.00
_cell.angle_gamma   90.00
#
_symmetry.space_group_name_H-M   'P 1'
#
loop_
_entity.id
_entity.type
_entity.pdbx_description
1 polymer ?
#
loop_
_entity_poly.entity_id
_entity_poly.type
_entity_poly.pdbx_seq_one_letter_code
_entity_poly.pdbx_strand_id
1 'polypeptide(L)'
;MTDLLRYDEDTAFALADDAATVSAIVRRTPVDRLRATRLGEWTAVEVIGHLADAAEIFAERVRRCLEEDRPRLEPYDQDALAAERRNGERDPLELSRRLQSAHSR
;
A
#
# COMPACT_ATOMS: atom_id res chain seq x y z
N MET A 1 9.72 -28.62 -5.46
CA MET A 1 8.34 -28.56 -4.98
C MET A 1 8.23 -27.27 -4.20
N THR A 2 7.68 -26.22 -4.80
CA THR A 2 7.45 -24.95 -4.10
C THR A 2 6.28 -25.20 -3.17
N ASP A 3 6.51 -25.11 -1.86
CA ASP A 3 5.43 -25.21 -0.90
C ASP A 3 4.46 -24.05 -1.19
N LEU A 4 3.20 -24.37 -1.45
CA LEU A 4 2.19 -23.33 -1.66
C LEU A 4 1.99 -22.63 -0.32
N LEU A 5 2.07 -21.30 -0.31
CA LEU A 5 1.71 -20.51 0.87
C LEU A 5 0.31 -20.94 1.32
N ARG A 6 0.19 -21.50 2.53
CA ARG A 6 -1.11 -21.76 3.14
C ARG A 6 -1.72 -20.42 3.49
N TYR A 7 -2.85 -20.11 2.86
CA TYR A 7 -3.66 -18.95 3.16
C TYR A 7 -4.70 -19.38 4.19
N ASP A 8 -4.60 -18.88 5.43
CA ASP A 8 -5.63 -18.98 6.45
C ASP A 8 -6.39 -17.65 6.57
N GLU A 9 -7.54 -17.66 7.25
CA GLU A 9 -8.33 -16.44 7.46
C GLU A 9 -7.55 -15.37 8.23
N ASP A 10 -6.64 -15.79 9.13
CA ASP A 10 -5.77 -14.89 9.89
C ASP A 10 -4.85 -14.05 8.97
N THR A 11 -4.40 -14.63 7.85
CA THR A 11 -3.60 -13.93 6.83
C THR A 11 -4.41 -12.83 6.11
N ALA A 12 -5.72 -13.00 5.95
CA ALA A 12 -6.58 -11.99 5.32
C ALA A 12 -6.79 -10.77 6.24
N PHE A 13 -6.88 -10.98 7.56
CA PHE A 13 -7.02 -9.89 8.54
C PHE A 13 -5.74 -9.07 8.69
N ALA A 14 -4.56 -9.66 8.44
CA ALA A 14 -3.28 -8.96 8.54
C ALA A 14 -3.19 -7.69 7.67
N LEU A 15 -3.75 -7.71 6.46
CA LEU A 15 -3.74 -6.53 5.56
C LEU A 15 -4.57 -5.37 6.09
N ALA A 16 -5.71 -5.66 6.72
CA ALA A 16 -6.56 -4.64 7.33
C ALA A 16 -5.92 -4.10 8.62
N ASP A 17 -5.33 -4.98 9.44
CA ASP A 17 -4.63 -4.61 10.67
C ASP A 17 -3.37 -3.76 10.40
N ASP A 18 -2.61 -4.09 9.36
CA ASP A 18 -1.47 -3.30 8.93
C ASP A 18 -1.89 -1.92 8.43
N ALA A 19 -2.97 -1.82 7.65
CA ALA A 19 -3.53 -0.54 7.22
C ALA A 19 -4.00 0.31 8.41
N ALA A 20 -4.60 -0.31 9.43
CA ALA A 20 -4.98 0.36 10.67
C ALA A 20 -3.74 0.85 11.44
N THR A 21 -2.66 0.05 11.47
CA THR A 21 -1.39 0.40 12.09
C THR A 21 -0.76 1.63 11.42
N VAL A 22 -0.72 1.66 10.08
CA VAL A 22 -0.24 2.83 9.32
C VAL A 22 -1.07 4.08 9.62
N SER A 23 -2.41 3.95 9.65
CA SER A 23 -3.30 5.05 10.02
C SER A 23 -3.03 5.59 11.43
N ALA A 24 -2.77 4.71 12.39
CA ALA A 24 -2.41 5.09 13.76
C ALA A 24 -1.06 5.83 13.82
N ILE A 25 -0.04 5.37 13.08
CA ILE A 25 1.26 6.04 12.98
C ILE A 25 1.10 7.45 12.41
N VAL A 26 0.38 7.57 11.29
CA VAL A 26 0.11 8.85 10.63
C VAL A 26 -0.59 9.84 11.57
N ARG A 27 -1.62 9.39 12.31
CA ARG A 27 -2.37 10.25 13.24
C ARG A 27 -1.54 10.74 14.44
N ARG A 28 -0.56 9.96 14.87
CA ARG A 28 0.25 10.24 16.07
C ARG A 28 1.57 10.94 15.77
N THR A 29 1.94 11.06 14.50
CA THR A 29 3.24 11.60 14.08
C THR A 29 3.06 12.93 13.36
N PRO A 30 3.72 14.02 13.79
CA PRO A 30 3.70 15.28 13.05
C PRO A 30 4.17 15.08 11.61
N VAL A 31 3.50 15.74 10.65
CA VAL A 31 3.77 15.57 9.21
C VAL A 31 5.24 15.88 8.87
N ASP A 32 5.82 16.92 9.45
CA ASP A 32 7.22 17.29 9.19
C ASP A 32 8.20 16.18 9.64
N ARG A 33 7.85 15.45 10.72
CA ARG A 33 8.64 14.30 11.15
C ARG A 33 8.51 13.13 10.18
N LEU A 34 7.33 12.90 9.60
CA LEU A 34 7.16 11.87 8.56
C LEU A 34 7.98 12.23 7.29
N ARG A 35 7.99 13.50 6.89
CA ARG A 35 8.77 13.98 5.74
C ARG A 35 10.28 13.91 5.99
N ALA A 36 10.73 14.15 7.22
CA ALA A 36 12.15 14.11 7.57
C ALA A 36 12.68 12.68 7.81
N THR A 37 11.82 11.72 8.15
CA THR A 37 12.25 10.34 8.45
C THR A 37 12.52 9.58 7.16
N ARG A 38 13.74 9.07 7.00
CA ARG A 38 14.15 8.22 5.86
C ARG A 38 14.02 6.74 6.22
N LEU A 39 13.55 5.95 5.26
CA LEU A 39 13.46 4.48 5.27
C LEU A 39 14.14 3.98 4.00
N GLY A 40 15.47 3.88 4.03
CA GLY A 40 16.29 3.74 2.83
C GLY A 40 16.29 5.04 2.01
N GLU A 41 16.06 4.92 0.71
CA GLU A 41 16.07 6.05 -0.23
C GLU A 41 14.80 6.92 -0.15
N TRP A 42 13.71 6.38 0.41
CA TRP A 42 12.43 7.07 0.51
C TRP A 42 12.20 7.67 1.89
N THR A 43 11.45 8.76 1.95
CA THR A 43 10.88 9.31 3.18
C THR A 43 9.72 8.45 3.67
N ALA A 44 9.33 8.57 4.94
CA ALA A 44 8.18 7.83 5.46
C ALA A 44 6.88 8.21 4.72
N VAL A 45 6.73 9.45 4.26
CA VAL A 45 5.56 9.84 3.44
C VAL A 45 5.55 9.14 2.08
N GLU A 46 6.71 9.03 1.42
CA GLU A 46 6.83 8.30 0.16
C GLU A 46 6.54 6.80 0.34
N VAL A 47 7.02 6.19 1.43
CA VAL A 47 6.68 4.80 1.78
C VAL A 47 5.18 4.63 2.01
N ILE A 48 4.53 5.53 2.75
CA ILE A 48 3.07 5.47 2.97
C ILE A 48 2.33 5.61 1.62
N GLY A 49 2.82 6.48 0.73
CA GLY A 49 2.28 6.63 -0.62
C GLY A 49 2.40 5.37 -1.45
N HIS A 50 3.59 4.74 -1.44
CA HIS A 50 3.83 3.47 -2.10
C HIS A 50 2.90 2.36 -1.58
N LEU A 51 2.70 2.26 -0.25
CA LEU A 51 1.78 1.27 0.31
C LEU A 51 0.34 1.49 -0.19
N ALA A 52 -0.13 2.74 -0.27
CA ALA A 52 -1.44 3.05 -0.82
C ALA A 52 -1.54 2.68 -2.31
N ASP A 53 -0.54 3.02 -3.12
CA ASP A 53 -0.50 2.72 -4.55
C ASP A 53 -0.46 1.20 -4.80
N ALA A 54 0.38 0.47 -4.05
CA ALA A 54 0.51 -0.97 -4.15
C ALA A 54 -0.78 -1.69 -3.74
N ALA A 55 -1.46 -1.23 -2.69
CA ALA A 55 -2.72 -1.79 -2.23
C ALA A 55 -3.84 -1.63 -3.28
N GLU A 56 -3.95 -0.45 -3.90
CA GLU A 56 -4.90 -0.19 -4.99
C GLU A 56 -4.63 -1.10 -6.21
N ILE A 57 -3.36 -1.22 -6.62
CA ILE A 57 -2.95 -2.09 -7.73
C ILE A 57 -3.22 -3.55 -7.41
N PHE A 58 -2.95 -3.99 -6.18
CA PHE A 58 -3.16 -5.38 -5.77
C PHE A 58 -4.65 -5.74 -5.72
N ALA A 59 -5.50 -4.86 -5.19
CA ALA A 59 -6.96 -5.04 -5.19
C ALA A 59 -7.50 -5.23 -6.61
N GLU A 60 -7.03 -4.43 -7.57
CA GLU A 60 -7.39 -4.58 -8.98
C GLU A 60 -6.90 -5.91 -9.56
N ARG A 61 -5.67 -6.33 -9.26
CA ARG A 61 -5.15 -7.63 -9.72
C ARG A 61 -5.96 -8.80 -9.17
N VAL A 62 -6.36 -8.76 -7.89
CA VAL A 62 -7.24 -9.77 -7.28
C VAL A 62 -8.58 -9.81 -8.02
N ARG A 63 -9.19 -8.65 -8.28
CA ARG A 63 -10.44 -8.55 -9.05
C ARG A 63 -10.31 -9.20 -10.43
N ARG A 64 -9.24 -8.91 -11.17
CA ARG A 64 -8.98 -9.53 -12.48
C ARG A 64 -8.77 -11.04 -12.40
N CYS A 65 -8.10 -11.54 -11.37
CA CYS A 65 -7.96 -12.98 -11.13
C CYS A 65 -9.29 -13.70 -10.87
N LEU A 66 -10.30 -12.99 -10.36
CA LEU A 66 -11.64 -13.55 -10.13
C LEU A 66 -12.52 -13.49 -11.39
N GLU A 67 -12.33 -12.50 -12.26
CA GLU A 67 -13.22 -12.23 -13.40
C GLU A 67 -12.68 -12.74 -14.74
N GLU A 68 -11.36 -12.85 -14.91
CA GLU A 68 -10.70 -13.20 -16.17
C GLU A 68 -10.08 -14.61 -16.10
N ASP A 69 -10.15 -15.36 -17.20
CA ASP A 69 -9.37 -16.60 -17.34
C ASP A 69 -7.91 -16.24 -17.67
N ARG A 70 -7.00 -16.50 -16.71
CA ARG A 70 -5.55 -16.24 -16.81
C ARG A 70 -5.21 -14.77 -17.15
N PRO A 71 -5.56 -13.81 -16.28
CA PRO A 71 -5.25 -12.41 -16.53
C PRO A 71 -3.75 -12.17 -16.60
N ARG A 72 -3.33 -11.34 -17.55
CA ARG A 72 -1.97 -10.80 -17.56
C ARG A 72 -1.89 -9.64 -16.57
N LEU A 73 -1.08 -9.80 -15.53
CA LEU A 73 -0.83 -8.78 -14.51
C LEU A 73 0.44 -7.99 -14.89
N GLU A 74 0.28 -6.75 -15.35
CA GLU A 74 1.44 -5.93 -15.74
C GLU A 74 2.28 -5.55 -14.52
N PRO A 75 3.63 -5.56 -14.62
CA PRO A 75 4.48 -4.93 -13.63
C PRO A 75 4.24 -3.42 -13.64
N TYR A 76 4.59 -2.75 -12.55
CA TYR A 76 4.63 -1.30 -12.50
C TYR A 76 5.97 -0.84 -11.94
N ASP A 77 6.43 0.32 -12.38
CA ASP A 77 7.62 0.97 -11.85
C ASP A 77 7.19 1.81 -10.64
N GLN A 78 7.61 1.39 -9.46
CA GLN A 78 7.24 2.03 -8.20
C GLN A 78 7.83 3.43 -8.04
N ASP A 79 9.04 3.66 -8.57
CA ASP A 79 9.72 4.95 -8.46
C ASP A 79 9.09 5.96 -9.41
N ALA A 80 8.82 5.54 -10.64
CA ALA A 80 8.13 6.37 -11.64
C ALA A 80 6.72 6.75 -11.16
N LEU A 81 5.96 5.81 -10.61
CA LEU A 81 4.62 6.07 -10.10
C LEU A 81 4.65 7.01 -8.89
N ALA A 82 5.58 6.81 -7.95
CA ALA A 82 5.71 7.67 -6.77
C ALA A 82 6.07 9.11 -7.17
N ALA A 83 6.93 9.28 -8.18
CA ALA A 83 7.27 10.59 -8.75
C ALA A 83 6.08 11.24 -9.46
N GLU A 84 5.37 10.50 -10.31
CA GLU A 84 4.17 10.96 -11.01
C GLU A 84 3.10 11.45 -10.03
N ARG A 85 2.82 10.66 -8.99
CA ARG A 85 1.83 10.97 -7.94
C ARG A 85 2.34 11.97 -6.90
N ARG A 86 3.60 12.37 -6.99
CA ARG A 86 4.29 13.28 -6.05
C ARG A 86 4.11 12.84 -4.60
N ASN A 87 4.31 11.55 -4.33
CA ASN A 87 3.93 10.92 -3.06
C ASN A 87 4.48 11.65 -1.82
N GLY A 88 5.73 12.13 -1.86
CA GLY A 88 6.34 12.86 -0.74
C GLY A 88 5.67 14.20 -0.38
N GLU A 89 4.86 14.75 -1.29
CA GLU A 89 4.17 16.03 -1.09
C GLU A 89 2.72 15.87 -0.61
N ARG A 90 2.16 14.66 -0.69
CA ARG A 90 0.76 14.37 -0.38
C ARG A 90 0.50 14.48 1.13
N ASP A 91 -0.77 14.61 1.49
CA ASP A 91 -1.21 14.55 2.89
C ASP A 91 -1.12 13.09 3.38
N PRO A 92 -0.30 12.77 4.41
CA PRO A 92 -0.21 11.41 4.92
C PRO A 92 -1.55 10.85 5.42
N LEU A 93 -2.46 11.72 5.91
CA LEU A 93 -3.80 11.28 6.32
C LEU A 93 -4.62 10.84 5.10
N GLU A 94 -4.50 11.52 3.97
CA GLU A 94 -5.13 11.10 2.70
C GLU A 94 -4.57 9.74 2.24
N LEU A 95 -3.25 9.57 2.23
CA LEU A 95 -2.61 8.33 1.82
C LEU A 95 -3.03 7.15 2.71
N SER A 96 -3.07 7.34 4.03
CA SER A 96 -3.53 6.30 4.96
C SER A 96 -4.99 5.90 4.75
N ARG A 97 -5.87 6.85 4.39
CA ARG A 97 -7.27 6.55 4.04
C ARG A 97 -7.39 5.74 2.74
N ARG A 98 -6.56 6.04 1.74
CA ARG A 98 -6.51 5.28 0.49
C ARG A 98 -6.11 3.82 0.74
N LEU A 99 -5.04 3.62 1.52
CA LEU A 99 -4.60 2.29 1.95
C LEU A 99 -5.72 1.53 2.68
N GLN A 100 -6.36 2.14 3.68
CA GLN A 100 -7.47 1.51 4.39
C GLN A 100 -8.64 1.14 3.45
N SER A 101 -8.96 2.03 2.51
CA SER A 101 -10.06 1.79 1.55
C SER A 101 -9.77 0.58 0.66
N ALA A 102 -8.53 0.41 0.21
CA ALA A 102 -8.11 -0.71 -0.64
C ALA A 102 -8.22 -2.08 0.06
N HIS A 103 -8.14 -2.14 1.39
CA HIS A 103 -8.21 -3.38 2.17
C HIS A 103 -9.55 -3.59 2.91
N SER A 104 -10.54 -2.73 2.67
CA SER A 104 -11.83 -2.77 3.38
C SER A 104 -12.94 -3.49 2.61
N ARG A 105 -12.61 -4.18 1.50
CA ARG A 105 -13.56 -4.87 0.62
C ARG A 105 -13.20 -6.32 0.41
#